data_AF-A0A5Y3N530-F1
#
_entry.id   AF-A0A5Y3N530-F1
#
_cell.length_a   1.000
_cell.length_b   1.000
_cell.length_c   1.000
_cell.angle_alpha   90.00
_cell.angle_beta   90.00
_cell.angle_gamma   90.00
#
_symmetry.space_group_name_H-M   'P 1'
#
loop_
_entity.id
_entity.type
_entity.pdbx_description
1 polymer ?
#
loop_
_entity_poly.entity_id
_entity_poly.type
_entity_poly.pdbx_seq_one_letter_code
_entity_poly.pdbx_strand_id
1 'polypeptide(L)'
;DIARVRAAFPPAVAAARRICPLAKIIVIGPATPVGSTTQLNAIREAVAEMCAGLDIAFVDVSDVVNTANKGLYTGSDRGHPSDAGHIYRGMQMAIRVSELL
;
A
#
# COMPACT_ATOMS: atom_id res chain seq x y z
N ASP A 1 9.00 8.98 9.06
CA ASP A 1 9.09 10.40 8.68
C ASP A 1 8.13 10.68 7.53
N ILE A 2 6.96 11.24 7.85
CA ILE A 2 5.91 11.55 6.85
C ILE A 2 6.32 12.73 5.97
N ALA A 3 7.07 13.70 6.49
CA ALA A 3 7.48 14.87 5.74
C ALA A 3 8.38 14.47 4.56
N ARG A 4 9.33 13.56 4.80
CA ARG A 4 10.19 13.02 3.73
C ARG A 4 9.40 12.23 2.67
N VAL A 5 8.37 11.47 3.08
CA VAL A 5 7.49 10.77 2.14
C VAL A 5 6.71 11.77 1.28
N ARG A 6 6.15 12.82 1.89
CA ARG A 6 5.42 13.88 1.18
C ARG A 6 6.29 14.64 0.18
N ALA A 7 7.54 14.89 0.52
CA ALA A 7 8.48 15.54 -0.38
C ALA A 7 8.88 14.64 -1.58
N ALA A 8 9.00 13.33 -1.37
CA ALA A 8 9.51 12.41 -2.38
C ALA A 8 8.46 11.85 -3.33
N PHE A 9 7.20 11.74 -2.89
CA PHE A 9 6.16 11.04 -3.66
C PHE A 9 5.76 11.76 -4.97
N PRO A 10 5.44 13.08 -4.99
CA PRO A 10 5.09 13.75 -6.24
C PRO A 10 6.19 13.74 -7.31
N PRO A 11 7.49 13.97 -6.97
CA PRO A 11 8.58 13.81 -7.94
C PRO A 11 8.67 12.41 -8.54
N ALA A 12 8.44 11.35 -7.75
CA ALA A 12 8.45 9.98 -8.25
C ALA A 12 7.32 9.72 -9.25
N VAL A 13 6.10 10.21 -8.95
CA VAL A 13 4.95 10.14 -9.87
C VAL A 13 5.24 10.90 -11.17
N ALA A 14 5.79 12.12 -11.07
CA ALA A 14 6.13 12.92 -12.24
C ALA A 14 7.17 12.22 -13.12
N ALA A 15 8.18 11.58 -12.52
CA ALA A 15 9.15 10.78 -13.25
C ALA A 15 8.50 9.61 -13.99
N ALA A 16 7.60 8.87 -13.33
CA ALA A 16 6.87 7.76 -13.94
C ALA A 16 6.02 8.21 -15.14
N ARG A 17 5.22 9.28 -14.97
CA ARG A 17 4.40 9.86 -16.05
C ARG A 17 5.25 10.35 -17.24
N ARG A 18 6.44 10.89 -16.98
CA ARG A 18 7.34 11.32 -18.05
C ARG A 18 7.90 10.14 -18.85
N ILE A 19 8.26 9.05 -18.18
CA ILE A 19 8.88 7.88 -18.82
C ILE A 19 7.83 7.05 -19.57
N CYS A 20 6.65 6.86 -18.98
CA CYS A 20 5.57 6.07 -19.56
C CYS A 20 4.24 6.83 -19.45
N PRO A 21 3.96 7.79 -20.35
CA PRO A 21 2.82 8.70 -20.22
C PRO A 21 1.45 8.03 -20.32
N LEU A 22 1.37 6.84 -20.92
CA LEU A 22 0.14 6.07 -21.06
C LEU A 22 -0.07 5.05 -19.94
N ALA A 23 0.92 4.85 -19.06
CA ALA A 23 0.77 3.89 -17.97
C ALA A 23 -0.20 4.39 -16.91
N LYS A 24 -1.17 3.55 -16.53
CA LYS A 24 -1.94 3.74 -15.31
C LYS A 24 -1.01 3.56 -14.11
N ILE A 25 -0.99 4.53 -13.21
CA ILE A 25 -0.27 4.43 -11.94
C ILE A 25 -1.27 4.01 -10.87
N ILE A 26 -0.94 2.96 -10.12
CA ILE A 26 -1.64 2.54 -8.92
C ILE A 26 -0.66 2.53 -7.76
N VAL A 27 -1.13 2.86 -6.56
CA VAL A 27 -0.31 2.83 -5.34
C VAL A 27 -0.96 1.91 -4.35
N ILE A 28 -0.22 0.90 -3.90
CA ILE A 28 -0.69 -0.02 -2.86
C ILE A 28 -0.35 0.57 -1.49
N GLY A 29 -1.36 0.65 -0.62
CA GLY A 29 -1.20 1.14 0.74
C GLY A 29 -0.22 0.33 1.58
N PRO A 30 0.25 0.89 2.71
CA PRO A 30 1.17 0.19 3.59
C PRO A 30 0.55 -1.11 4.12
N ALA A 31 1.38 -2.14 4.23
CA ALA A 31 0.98 -3.42 4.81
C ALA A 31 0.81 -3.30 6.33
N THR A 32 -0.09 -4.11 6.89
CA THR A 32 -0.34 -4.23 8.33
C THR A 32 0.10 -5.62 8.84
N PRO A 33 1.40 -5.95 8.89
CA PRO A 33 1.87 -7.31 9.20
C PRO A 33 1.43 -7.81 10.58
N VAL A 34 1.13 -6.93 11.52
CA VAL A 34 0.63 -7.32 12.85
C VAL A 34 -0.70 -6.64 13.20
N GLY A 35 -1.39 -6.10 12.19
CA GLY A 35 -2.52 -5.20 12.31
C GLY A 35 -2.15 -3.72 12.19
N SER A 36 -3.19 -2.91 12.08
CA SER A 36 -3.06 -1.47 12.02
C SER A 36 -2.44 -0.90 13.29
N THR A 37 -1.67 0.19 13.12
CA THR A 37 -1.10 0.98 14.21
C THR A 37 -1.33 2.45 13.90
N THR A 38 -1.27 3.31 14.90
CA THR A 38 -1.40 4.77 14.70
C THR A 38 -0.40 5.28 13.66
N GLN A 39 0.85 4.79 13.67
CA GLN A 39 1.87 5.22 12.72
C GLN A 39 1.61 4.70 11.31
N LEU A 40 1.17 3.44 11.16
CA LEU A 40 0.80 2.89 9.86
C LEU A 40 -0.40 3.62 9.26
N ASN A 41 -1.40 3.93 10.10
CA ASN A 41 -2.58 4.68 9.69
C ASN A 41 -2.23 6.10 9.26
N ALA A 42 -1.37 6.79 10.00
CA ALA A 42 -0.91 8.13 9.62
C ALA A 42 -0.15 8.14 8.27
N ILE A 43 0.68 7.12 8.01
CA ILE A 43 1.35 6.97 6.71
C ILE A 43 0.33 6.65 5.60
N ARG A 44 -0.62 5.75 5.88
CA ARG A 44 -1.69 5.37 4.95
C ARG A 44 -2.50 6.58 4.51
N GLU A 45 -2.97 7.38 5.47
CA GLU A 45 -3.75 8.59 5.21
C GLU A 45 -2.96 9.60 4.40
N ALA A 46 -1.69 9.84 4.75
CA ALA A 46 -0.82 10.75 4.00
C ALA A 46 -0.60 10.29 2.55
N VAL A 47 -0.42 9.00 2.31
CA VAL A 47 -0.25 8.46 0.95
C VAL A 47 -1.57 8.53 0.17
N ALA A 48 -2.69 8.18 0.80
CA ALA A 48 -4.01 8.26 0.17
C ALA A 48 -4.35 9.69 -0.25
N GLU A 49 -4.09 10.68 0.62
CA GLU A 49 -4.28 12.11 0.31
C GLU A 49 -3.42 12.55 -0.89
N MET A 50 -2.14 12.15 -0.94
CA MET A 50 -1.29 12.47 -2.09
C MET A 50 -1.73 11.78 -3.37
N CYS A 51 -2.22 10.54 -3.29
CA CYS A 51 -2.77 9.84 -4.44
C CYS A 51 -4.01 10.57 -4.98
N ALA A 52 -4.92 10.98 -4.10
CA ALA A 52 -6.09 11.77 -4.47
C ALA A 52 -5.70 13.11 -5.12
N GLY A 53 -4.75 13.84 -4.53
CA GLY A 53 -4.28 15.12 -5.07
C GLY A 53 -3.56 15.03 -6.42
N LEU A 54 -3.12 13.83 -6.82
CA LEU A 54 -2.43 13.59 -8.09
C LEU A 54 -3.28 12.78 -9.08
N ASP A 55 -4.53 12.46 -8.76
CA ASP A 55 -5.41 11.58 -9.54
C ASP A 55 -4.76 10.20 -9.80
N ILE A 56 -4.35 9.54 -8.71
CA ILE A 56 -3.79 8.19 -8.71
C ILE A 56 -4.70 7.27 -7.89
N ALA A 57 -4.97 6.09 -8.42
CA ALA A 57 -5.75 5.09 -7.70
C ALA A 57 -4.95 4.53 -6.50
N PHE A 58 -5.58 4.58 -5.32
CA PHE A 58 -5.00 4.05 -4.08
C PHE A 58 -5.66 2.72 -3.72
N VAL A 59 -4.87 1.64 -3.74
CA VAL A 59 -5.31 0.29 -3.38
C VAL A 59 -5.12 0.11 -1.89
N ASP A 60 -6.21 0.28 -1.15
CA ASP A 60 -6.18 0.18 0.31
C ASP A 60 -6.19 -1.27 0.80
N VAL A 61 -5.06 -1.71 1.34
CA VAL A 61 -4.88 -3.04 1.94
C VAL A 61 -4.82 -2.99 3.48
N SER A 62 -5.27 -1.89 4.07
CA SER A 62 -5.31 -1.76 5.53
C SER A 62 -6.10 -2.89 6.16
N ASP A 63 -5.52 -3.47 7.22
CA ASP A 63 -6.16 -4.48 8.06
C ASP A 63 -6.56 -5.78 7.35
N VAL A 64 -6.12 -5.97 6.10
CA VAL A 64 -6.17 -7.27 5.40
C VAL A 64 -5.44 -8.32 6.23
N VAL A 65 -4.22 -7.99 6.67
CA VAL A 65 -3.57 -8.72 7.76
C VAL A 65 -3.82 -7.92 9.04
N ASN A 66 -4.30 -8.59 10.07
CA ASN A 66 -4.70 -7.98 11.33
C ASN A 66 -4.33 -8.84 12.53
N THR A 67 -4.66 -8.38 13.74
CA THR A 67 -4.33 -9.08 14.97
C THR A 67 -4.91 -10.49 15.04
N ALA A 68 -6.04 -10.75 14.37
CA ALA A 68 -6.72 -12.04 14.35
C ALA A 68 -6.08 -13.05 13.38
N ASN A 69 -5.52 -12.59 12.26
CA ASN A 69 -5.00 -13.50 11.22
C ASN A 69 -3.47 -13.44 11.00
N LYS A 70 -2.74 -12.54 11.68
CA LYS A 70 -1.28 -12.38 11.53
C LYS A 70 -0.49 -13.66 11.78
N GLY A 71 -0.98 -14.56 12.64
CA GLY A 71 -0.32 -15.84 12.93
C GLY A 71 -0.24 -16.77 11.71
N LEU A 72 -1.08 -16.54 10.69
CA LEU A 72 -1.09 -17.30 9.44
C LEU A 72 -0.26 -16.62 8.34
N TYR A 73 -0.30 -15.28 8.31
CA TYR A 73 0.14 -14.51 7.15
C TYR A 73 1.42 -13.69 7.36
N THR A 74 1.97 -13.69 8.56
CA THR A 74 3.18 -12.92 8.88
C THR A 74 4.30 -13.86 9.31
N GLY A 75 5.49 -13.62 8.77
CA GLY A 75 6.70 -14.36 9.09
C GLY A 75 7.16 -14.14 10.53
N SER A 76 8.17 -14.92 10.92
CA SER A 76 8.72 -14.93 12.28
C SER A 76 9.34 -13.59 12.70
N ASP A 77 9.76 -12.75 11.74
CA ASP A 77 10.29 -11.40 12.00
C ASP A 77 9.21 -10.35 12.29
N ARG A 78 7.92 -10.73 12.17
CA ARG A 78 6.75 -9.88 12.46
C ARG A 78 6.66 -8.62 11.57
N GLY A 79 7.47 -8.54 10.52
CA GLY A 79 7.54 -7.42 9.58
C GLY A 79 7.21 -7.83 8.15
N HIS A 80 7.59 -9.04 7.75
CA HIS A 80 7.41 -9.56 6.41
C HIS A 80 6.32 -10.63 6.36
N PRO A 81 5.67 -10.85 5.21
CA PRO A 81 4.72 -11.95 5.05
C PRO A 81 5.42 -13.31 5.10
N SER A 82 4.69 -14.34 5.52
CA SER A 82 5.05 -15.73 5.21
C SER A 82 4.76 -16.05 3.73
N ASP A 83 5.10 -17.26 3.26
CA ASP A 83 4.70 -17.72 1.92
C ASP A 83 3.18 -17.65 1.71
N ALA A 84 2.42 -18.14 2.70
CA ALA A 84 0.96 -18.02 2.73
C ALA A 84 0.52 -16.54 2.76
N GLY A 85 1.26 -15.70 3.47
CA GLY A 85 1.03 -14.25 3.52
C GLY A 85 1.22 -13.56 2.17
N HIS A 86 2.24 -13.95 1.39
CA HIS A 86 2.45 -13.42 0.04
C HIS A 86 1.27 -13.78 -0.88
N ILE A 87 0.80 -15.02 -0.84
CA ILE A 87 -0.36 -15.48 -1.62
C ILE A 87 -1.61 -14.70 -1.20
N TYR A 88 -1.93 -14.69 0.10
CA TYR A 88 -3.13 -14.04 0.62
C TYR A 88 -3.16 -12.54 0.29
N ARG A 89 -2.07 -11.82 0.56
CA ARG A 89 -1.97 -10.39 0.27
C ARG A 89 -2.02 -10.11 -1.23
N GLY A 90 -1.37 -10.94 -2.05
CA GLY A 90 -1.40 -10.83 -3.51
C GLY A 90 -2.84 -10.94 -4.05
N MET A 91 -3.62 -11.89 -3.56
CA MET A 91 -5.03 -12.03 -3.93
C MET A 91 -5.87 -10.82 -3.50
N GLN A 92 -5.65 -10.33 -2.29
CA GLN A 92 -6.38 -9.16 -1.77
C GLN A 92 -6.06 -7.88 -2.56
N MET A 93 -4.81 -7.73 -3.02
CA MET A 93 -4.41 -6.66 -3.94
C MET A 93 -5.08 -6.84 -5.31
N ALA A 94 -5.05 -8.04 -5.88
CA ALA A 94 -5.64 -8.31 -7.20
C ALA A 94 -7.15 -8.02 -7.24
N ILE A 95 -7.89 -8.43 -6.21
CA ILE A 95 -9.34 -8.15 -6.08
C ILE A 95 -9.59 -6.63 -6.13
N ARG A 96 -8.91 -5.86 -5.29
CA ARG A 96 -9.09 -4.41 -5.21
C ARG A 96 -8.65 -3.68 -6.47
N VAL A 97 -7.58 -4.14 -7.12
CA VAL A 97 -7.15 -3.58 -8.40
C VAL A 97 -8.20 -3.83 -9.49
N SER A 98 -8.86 -5.00 -9.47
CA SER A 98 -9.90 -5.31 -10.44
C SER A 98 -11.15 -4.42 -10.33
N GLU A 99 -11.37 -3.78 -9.17
CA GLU A 99 -12.46 -2.83 -8.95
C GLU A 99 -12.14 -1.42 -9.51
N LEU A 100 -10.88 -1.17 -9.88
CA LEU A 100 -10.37 0.13 -10.35
C LEU A 100 -10.16 0.18 -11.87
N LEU A 101 -10.28 -0.96 -12.57
CA LEU A 101 -10.01 -1.11 -14.01
C LEU A 101 -11.28 -1.46 -14.78
#